data_AF-A0A7S3PEI7-F1
#
_entry.id   AF-A0A7S3PEI7-F1
#
_cell.length_a   1.000
_cell.length_b   1.000
_cell.length_c   1.000
_cell.angle_alpha   90.00
_cell.angle_beta   90.00
_cell.angle_gamma   90.00
#
_symmetry.space_group_name_H-M   'P 1'
#
loop_
_entity.id
_entity.type
_entity.pdbx_description
1 polymer ?
#
loop_
_entity_poly.entity_id
_entity_poly.type
_entity_poly.pdbx_seq_one_letter_code
_entity_poly.pdbx_strand_id
1 'polypeptide(L)'
;TRENAVSYLSFWLRSIRLHAPTAPVVMVGTFMAEINDRSQVKVVDCVVRELIRNFPHVARNDLEEIVFFPVDNQSSQGVRELKDVLENVVRKDEAVHQLVSMRWVQFLDEILSQRKKRNYLTLSSIKSTSTAVGIHDSLEQEQALNLFHEQGMIIHLKSTDVLKQTVVIKPQWLIDSLGKVIRDKSIHRFNKEVFETVGLGEDLTRLFADGIASRDLLEYVWDNKQVDFLIDLMSQTMLLSEWNFDDERTFLIPSLVNDGDTRSLNGRRCIFDFSKSFLPSGVFQRLLCLCVTHSVAYKTANACIAEPKLYAHSASIELEPGCIVHLSEDTMSQRISVFVENERSAAKSMDIIRSMLRKINADIMGTGLHWNTFLEDSTSGELFAYNEAQKQQIMPWFVQKLKNTANSDKNSINLESFLESL
;
A
#
# COMPACT_ATOMS: atom_id res chain seq x y z
N THR A 1 0.15 23.28 -14.91
CA THR A 1 1.35 24.16 -14.96
C THR A 1 2.60 23.30 -15.00
N ARG A 2 3.77 23.88 -15.36
CA ARG A 2 5.06 23.15 -15.34
C ARG A 2 5.38 22.58 -13.96
N GLU A 3 5.13 23.34 -12.90
CA GLU A 3 5.36 22.90 -11.52
C GLU A 3 4.55 21.66 -11.16
N ASN A 4 3.26 21.63 -11.52
CA ASN A 4 2.41 20.45 -11.28
C ASN A 4 2.94 19.22 -12.03
N ALA A 5 3.40 19.38 -13.27
CA ALA A 5 3.97 18.26 -14.05
C ALA A 5 5.27 17.74 -13.42
N VAL A 6 6.14 18.65 -12.96
CA VAL A 6 7.38 18.30 -12.26
C VAL A 6 7.09 17.59 -10.93
N SER A 7 6.13 18.09 -10.15
CA SER A 7 5.68 17.46 -8.90
C SER A 7 5.12 16.06 -9.16
N TYR A 8 4.28 15.92 -10.19
CA TYR A 8 3.68 14.65 -10.58
C TYR A 8 4.72 13.63 -11.04
N LEU A 9 5.69 14.06 -11.84
CA LEU A 9 6.79 13.20 -12.28
C LEU A 9 7.69 12.79 -11.10
N SER A 10 8.01 13.72 -10.19
CA SER A 10 8.75 13.41 -8.97
C SER A 10 8.00 12.42 -8.09
N PHE A 11 6.68 12.53 -7.99
CA PHE A 11 5.84 11.58 -7.25
C PHE A 11 6.00 10.17 -7.81
N TRP A 12 5.84 9.98 -9.12
CA TRP A 12 5.95 8.66 -9.74
C TRP A 12 7.35 8.06 -9.65
N LEU A 13 8.40 8.86 -9.86
CA LEU A 13 9.78 8.38 -9.73
C LEU A 13 10.06 7.88 -8.31
N ARG A 14 9.62 8.63 -7.28
CA ARG A 14 9.77 8.22 -5.88
C ARG A 14 8.94 6.97 -5.56
N SER A 15 7.72 6.88 -6.09
CA SER A 15 6.86 5.71 -5.95
C SER A 15 7.49 4.45 -6.55
N ILE A 16 8.00 4.54 -7.78
CA ILE A 16 8.72 3.43 -8.44
C ILE A 16 9.95 3.04 -7.63
N ARG A 17 10.77 4.00 -7.19
CA ARG A 17 11.96 3.71 -6.36
C ARG A 17 11.60 3.04 -5.03
N LEU A 18 10.47 3.39 -4.43
CA LEU A 18 10.01 2.77 -3.19
C LEU A 18 9.62 1.31 -3.40
N HIS A 19 8.84 1.02 -4.44
CA HIS A 19 8.29 -0.32 -4.69
C HIS A 19 9.22 -1.24 -5.49
N ALA A 20 10.12 -0.68 -6.29
CA ALA A 20 11.03 -1.42 -7.18
C ALA A 20 12.40 -0.71 -7.26
N PRO A 21 13.17 -0.67 -6.14
CA PRO A 21 14.37 0.17 -6.02
C PRO A 21 15.48 -0.18 -7.02
N THR A 22 15.56 -1.44 -7.45
CA THR A 22 16.59 -1.94 -8.37
C THR A 22 16.11 -2.03 -9.81
N ALA A 23 14.80 -1.83 -10.06
CA ALA A 23 14.24 -2.04 -11.38
C ALA A 23 14.70 -0.94 -12.35
N PRO A 24 15.07 -1.31 -13.59
CA PRO A 24 15.38 -0.33 -14.62
C PRO A 24 14.11 0.45 -15.01
N VAL A 25 14.24 1.76 -15.17
CA VAL A 25 13.14 2.66 -15.51
C VAL A 25 13.39 3.27 -16.87
N VAL A 26 12.41 3.19 -17.76
CA VAL A 26 12.46 3.86 -19.07
C VAL A 26 11.48 5.01 -19.07
N MET A 27 11.97 6.23 -19.30
CA MET A 27 11.12 7.41 -19.40
C MET A 27 10.70 7.62 -20.85
N VAL A 28 9.39 7.64 -21.11
CA VAL A 28 8.83 7.79 -22.45
C VAL A 28 8.07 9.11 -22.55
N GLY A 29 8.50 9.98 -23.46
CA GLY A 29 7.80 11.23 -23.78
C GLY A 29 6.88 11.02 -24.98
N THR A 30 5.58 10.91 -24.76
CA THR A 30 4.60 10.75 -25.86
C THR A 30 4.23 12.10 -26.49
N PHE A 31 3.47 12.06 -27.59
CA PHE A 31 2.99 13.24 -28.33
C PHE A 31 4.11 14.09 -28.96
N MET A 32 5.21 13.45 -29.38
CA MET A 32 6.33 14.15 -30.03
C MET A 32 5.91 14.94 -31.29
N ALA A 33 4.85 14.51 -31.98
CA ALA A 33 4.30 15.22 -33.14
C ALA A 33 3.75 16.63 -32.81
N GLU A 34 3.38 16.91 -31.56
CA GLU A 34 2.88 18.23 -31.15
C GLU A 34 4.03 19.23 -30.90
N ILE A 35 5.28 18.76 -30.86
CA ILE A 35 6.46 19.58 -30.63
C ILE A 35 7.03 20.06 -31.97
N ASN A 36 6.70 21.30 -32.33
CA ASN A 36 7.18 21.93 -33.57
C ASN A 36 8.67 22.34 -33.51
N ASP A 37 9.19 22.62 -32.32
CA ASP A 37 10.57 23.07 -32.10
C ASP A 37 11.37 22.07 -31.25
N ARG A 38 12.37 21.45 -31.87
CA ARG A 38 13.28 20.50 -31.22
C ARG A 38 14.06 21.12 -30.06
N SER A 39 14.22 22.44 -30.00
CA SER A 39 14.86 23.11 -28.85
C SER A 39 14.08 22.88 -27.55
N GLN A 40 12.75 22.73 -27.62
CA GLN A 40 11.89 22.45 -26.47
C GLN A 40 12.18 21.08 -25.84
N VAL A 41 12.56 20.09 -26.65
CA VAL A 41 12.98 18.76 -26.18
C VAL A 41 14.20 18.89 -25.27
N LYS A 42 15.17 19.74 -25.60
CA LYS A 42 16.37 19.99 -24.78
C LYS A 42 16.03 20.73 -23.48
N VAL A 43 15.03 21.63 -23.49
CA VAL A 43 14.53 22.26 -22.25
C VAL A 43 13.91 21.21 -21.32
N VAL A 44 13.09 20.30 -21.86
CA VAL A 44 12.51 19.18 -21.09
C VAL A 44 13.62 18.26 -20.56
N ASP A 45 14.60 17.90 -21.39
CA ASP A 45 15.76 17.09 -21.00
C ASP A 45 16.50 17.69 -19.80
N CYS A 46 16.76 19.00 -19.80
CA CYS A 46 17.38 19.69 -18.66
C CYS A 46 16.58 19.53 -17.36
N VAL A 47 15.26 19.67 -17.43
CA VAL A 47 14.37 19.50 -16.27
C VAL A 47 14.37 18.05 -15.79
N VAL A 48 14.23 17.10 -16.70
CA VAL A 48 14.17 15.68 -16.36
C VAL A 48 15.51 15.22 -15.78
N ARG A 49 16.65 15.67 -16.32
CA ARG A 49 17.99 15.37 -15.79
C ARG A 49 18.13 15.75 -14.32
N GLU A 50 17.64 16.92 -13.93
CA GLU A 50 17.68 17.34 -12.53
C GLU A 50 16.80 16.45 -11.65
N LEU A 51 15.61 16.08 -12.13
CA LEU A 51 14.71 15.19 -11.40
C LEU A 51 15.28 13.79 -11.21
N ILE A 52 15.91 13.23 -12.24
CA ILE A 52 16.44 11.86 -12.21
C ILE A 52 17.85 11.77 -11.60
N ARG A 53 18.44 12.86 -11.13
CA ARG A 53 19.81 12.89 -10.59
C ARG A 53 20.04 11.84 -9.49
N ASN A 54 19.01 11.55 -8.70
CA ASN A 54 19.04 10.55 -7.63
C ASN A 54 18.41 9.20 -8.01
N PHE A 55 18.21 8.94 -9.31
CA PHE A 55 17.58 7.73 -9.85
C PHE A 55 18.52 7.07 -10.86
N PRO A 56 19.52 6.29 -10.38
CA PRO A 56 20.58 5.75 -11.24
C PRO A 56 20.09 4.69 -12.23
N HIS A 57 18.93 4.09 -11.99
CA HIS A 57 18.34 3.03 -12.81
C HIS A 57 17.53 3.53 -14.01
N VAL A 58 17.47 4.85 -14.24
CA VAL A 58 16.79 5.41 -15.41
C VAL A 58 17.66 5.21 -16.66
N ALA A 59 17.14 4.47 -17.63
CA ALA A 59 17.77 4.23 -18.92
C ALA A 59 17.85 5.53 -19.73
N ARG A 60 18.99 5.76 -20.38
CA ARG A 60 19.27 6.96 -21.18
C ARG A 60 19.13 6.66 -22.66
N ASN A 61 18.71 7.67 -23.41
CA ASN A 61 18.71 7.62 -24.86
C ASN A 61 20.05 8.15 -25.37
N ASP A 62 21.01 7.24 -25.52
CA ASP A 62 22.38 7.58 -25.94
C ASP A 62 22.43 8.09 -27.38
N LEU A 63 21.46 7.72 -28.24
CA LEU A 63 21.40 8.14 -29.65
C LEU A 63 21.08 9.64 -29.80
N GLU A 64 20.13 10.15 -29.00
CA GLU A 64 19.72 11.56 -29.04
C GLU A 64 20.41 12.42 -27.95
N GLU A 65 21.29 11.80 -27.16
CA GLU A 65 21.96 12.40 -26.01
C GLU A 65 20.97 13.07 -25.04
N ILE A 66 19.87 12.38 -24.72
CA ILE A 66 18.81 12.83 -23.78
C ILE A 66 18.46 11.71 -22.79
N VAL A 67 17.78 12.05 -21.69
CA VAL A 67 17.46 11.08 -20.62
C VAL A 67 16.08 10.43 -20.71
N PHE A 68 15.41 10.58 -21.85
CA PHE A 68 14.10 9.98 -22.11
C PHE A 68 13.95 9.64 -23.59
N PHE A 69 12.89 8.89 -23.92
CA PHE A 69 12.60 8.41 -25.27
C PHE A 69 11.38 9.15 -25.82
N PRO A 70 11.57 10.16 -26.68
CA PRO A 70 10.46 10.83 -27.36
C PRO A 70 9.86 9.88 -28.40
N VAL A 71 8.55 9.69 -28.33
CA VAL A 71 7.81 8.82 -29.25
C VAL A 71 6.58 9.52 -29.78
N ASP A 72 6.19 9.10 -30.99
CA ASP A 72 4.91 9.48 -31.57
C ASP A 72 4.17 8.24 -32.09
N ASN A 73 2.92 8.07 -31.64
CA ASN A 73 2.12 6.91 -31.99
C ASN A 73 1.58 6.99 -33.44
N GLN A 74 1.42 8.18 -34.01
CA GLN A 74 0.85 8.34 -35.34
C GLN A 74 1.87 7.98 -36.44
N SER A 75 3.09 8.50 -36.30
CA SER A 75 4.21 8.25 -37.22
C SER A 75 5.05 7.02 -36.84
N SER A 76 4.83 6.42 -35.67
CA SER A 76 5.68 5.39 -35.07
C SER A 76 7.14 5.84 -34.84
N GLN A 77 7.41 7.14 -34.85
CA GLN A 77 8.73 7.69 -34.58
C GLN A 77 9.18 7.34 -33.15
N GLY A 78 10.44 6.92 -32.99
CA GLY A 78 11.04 6.59 -31.69
C GLY A 78 10.64 5.22 -31.13
N VAL A 79 9.64 4.55 -31.72
CA VAL A 79 9.11 3.28 -31.20
C VAL A 79 10.09 2.13 -31.39
N ARG A 80 10.87 2.12 -32.49
CA ARG A 80 11.87 1.07 -32.72
C ARG A 80 13.03 1.21 -31.74
N GLU A 81 13.52 2.43 -31.58
CA GLU A 81 14.61 2.77 -30.67
C GLU A 81 14.23 2.43 -29.23
N LEU A 82 12.97 2.73 -28.84
CA LEU A 82 12.42 2.32 -27.55
C LEU A 82 12.43 0.80 -27.36
N LYS A 83 12.02 0.02 -28.37
CA LYS A 83 12.06 -1.45 -28.32
C LYS A 83 13.49 -1.98 -28.17
N ASP A 84 14.43 -1.44 -28.95
CA ASP A 84 15.83 -1.86 -28.90
C ASP A 84 16.43 -1.61 -27.50
N VAL A 85 16.10 -0.47 -26.88
CA VAL A 85 16.53 -0.19 -25.51
C VAL A 85 15.88 -1.11 -24.51
N LEU A 86 14.57 -1.37 -24.62
CA LEU A 86 13.88 -2.32 -23.73
C LEU A 86 14.50 -3.72 -23.81
N GLU A 87 14.77 -4.22 -25.02
CA GLU A 87 15.45 -5.51 -25.21
C GLU A 87 16.85 -5.52 -24.59
N ASN A 88 17.62 -4.44 -24.76
CA ASN A 88 18.95 -4.33 -24.17
C ASN A 88 18.93 -4.24 -22.64
N VAL A 89 17.93 -3.57 -22.06
CA VAL A 89 17.73 -3.49 -20.62
C VAL A 89 17.38 -4.86 -20.07
N VAL A 90 16.42 -5.55 -20.67
CA VAL A 90 15.99 -6.91 -20.26
C VAL A 90 17.14 -7.92 -20.43
N ARG A 91 17.91 -7.83 -21.52
CA ARG A 91 19.09 -8.70 -21.75
C ARG A 91 20.21 -8.50 -20.73
N LYS A 92 20.24 -7.38 -20.00
CA LYS A 92 21.24 -7.14 -18.94
C LYS A 92 20.75 -7.58 -17.56
N ASP A 93 19.47 -7.89 -17.43
CA ASP A 93 18.88 -8.29 -16.16
C ASP A 93 19.34 -9.72 -15.80
N GLU A 94 19.92 -9.88 -14.60
CA GLU A 94 20.40 -11.16 -14.11
C GLU A 94 19.25 -12.17 -13.94
N ALA A 95 18.03 -11.70 -13.62
CA ALA A 95 16.88 -12.57 -13.44
C ALA A 95 16.52 -13.35 -14.71
N VAL A 96 16.79 -12.78 -15.89
CA VAL A 96 16.53 -13.43 -17.19
C VAL A 96 17.51 -14.60 -17.45
N HIS A 97 18.68 -14.60 -16.80
CA HIS A 97 19.70 -15.63 -16.96
C HIS A 97 19.60 -16.75 -15.93
N GLN A 98 18.62 -16.68 -15.02
CA GLN A 98 18.40 -17.71 -14.02
C GLN A 98 18.11 -19.06 -14.71
N LEU A 99 18.97 -20.06 -14.45
CA LEU A 99 18.75 -21.41 -14.95
C LEU A 99 17.62 -22.07 -14.16
N VAL A 100 16.60 -22.55 -14.88
CA VAL A 100 15.43 -23.22 -14.29
C VAL A 100 15.30 -24.62 -14.88
N SER A 101 14.88 -25.57 -14.04
CA SER A 101 14.64 -26.95 -14.45
C SER A 101 13.57 -27.05 -15.54
N MET A 102 13.81 -27.84 -16.59
CA MET A 102 12.81 -28.11 -17.62
C MET A 102 11.52 -28.71 -17.05
N ARG A 103 11.61 -29.48 -15.96
CA ARG A 103 10.41 -29.99 -15.25
C ARG A 103 9.55 -28.86 -14.70
N TRP A 104 10.17 -27.78 -14.21
CA TRP A 104 9.44 -26.62 -13.69
C TRP A 104 8.77 -25.84 -14.82
N VAL A 105 9.41 -25.72 -15.98
CA VAL A 105 8.79 -25.11 -17.17
C VAL A 105 7.58 -25.92 -17.62
N GLN A 106 7.72 -27.24 -17.74
CA GLN A 106 6.59 -28.13 -18.06
C GLN A 106 5.47 -28.08 -17.01
N PHE A 107 5.84 -28.00 -15.73
CA PHE A 107 4.89 -27.81 -14.64
C PHE A 107 4.09 -26.52 -14.81
N LEU A 108 4.77 -25.41 -15.07
CA LEU A 108 4.15 -24.11 -15.30
C LEU A 108 3.22 -24.17 -16.51
N ASP A 109 3.67 -24.72 -17.64
CA ASP A 109 2.85 -24.84 -18.86
C ASP A 109 1.54 -25.60 -18.59
N GLU A 110 1.58 -26.69 -17.81
CA GLU A 110 0.38 -27.46 -17.45
C GLU A 110 -0.57 -26.68 -16.52
N ILE A 111 -0.03 -25.85 -15.61
CA ILE A 111 -0.84 -24.94 -14.81
C ILE A 111 -1.50 -23.88 -15.71
N LEU A 112 -0.70 -23.25 -16.59
CA LEU A 112 -1.14 -22.13 -17.41
C LEU A 112 -2.10 -22.56 -18.54
N SER A 113 -2.02 -23.81 -19.01
CA SER A 113 -2.94 -24.37 -20.01
C SER A 113 -4.41 -24.29 -19.54
N GLN A 114 -4.63 -24.35 -18.24
CA GLN A 114 -5.95 -24.31 -17.61
C GLN A 114 -6.57 -22.92 -17.59
N ARG A 115 -5.80 -21.86 -17.90
CA ARG A 115 -6.30 -20.48 -17.96
C ARG A 115 -7.48 -20.33 -18.91
N LYS A 116 -7.61 -21.13 -19.97
CA LYS A 116 -8.79 -21.01 -20.85
C LYS A 116 -10.12 -21.25 -20.13
N LYS A 117 -10.12 -22.02 -19.05
CA LYS A 117 -11.34 -22.45 -18.34
C LYS A 117 -11.42 -21.95 -16.89
N ARG A 118 -10.29 -21.67 -16.26
CA ARG A 118 -10.20 -21.37 -14.83
C ARG A 118 -9.34 -20.13 -14.57
N ASN A 119 -9.64 -19.42 -13.49
CA ASN A 119 -8.87 -18.26 -13.04
C ASN A 119 -7.92 -18.59 -11.89
N TYR A 120 -8.25 -19.65 -11.14
CA TYR A 120 -7.52 -20.15 -9.98
C TYR A 120 -7.65 -21.67 -9.90
N LEU A 121 -6.77 -22.30 -9.13
CA LEU A 121 -6.73 -23.73 -8.84
C LEU A 121 -6.52 -23.95 -7.34
N THR A 122 -6.94 -25.10 -6.83
CA THR A 122 -6.63 -25.49 -5.45
C THR A 122 -5.18 -25.96 -5.35
N LEU A 123 -4.56 -25.76 -4.19
CA LEU A 123 -3.21 -26.24 -3.92
C LEU A 123 -3.10 -27.77 -4.11
N SER A 124 -4.14 -28.52 -3.75
CA SER A 124 -4.21 -29.97 -3.99
C SER A 124 -4.11 -30.31 -5.48
N SER A 125 -4.87 -29.62 -6.34
CA SER A 125 -4.83 -29.82 -7.79
C SER A 125 -3.45 -29.50 -8.36
N ILE A 126 -2.82 -28.42 -7.88
CA ILE A 126 -1.47 -28.01 -8.28
C ILE A 126 -0.44 -29.09 -7.92
N LYS A 127 -0.51 -29.65 -6.71
CA LYS A 127 0.37 -30.75 -6.26
C LYS A 127 0.18 -32.03 -7.06
N SER A 128 -1.04 -32.34 -7.49
CA SER A 128 -1.29 -33.46 -8.40
C SER A 128 -0.65 -33.21 -9.78
N THR A 129 -0.74 -31.99 -10.30
CA THR A 129 -0.10 -31.60 -11.56
C THR A 129 1.43 -31.70 -11.49
N SER A 130 2.06 -31.22 -10.41
CA SER A 130 3.52 -31.33 -10.23
C SER A 130 3.99 -32.77 -10.18
N THR A 131 3.24 -33.63 -9.48
CA THR A 131 3.51 -35.06 -9.37
C THR A 131 3.46 -35.73 -10.75
N ALA A 132 2.50 -35.36 -11.61
CA ALA A 132 2.36 -35.91 -12.95
C ALA A 132 3.53 -35.56 -13.89
N VAL A 133 4.18 -34.42 -13.68
CA VAL A 133 5.40 -34.01 -14.42
C VAL A 133 6.71 -34.45 -13.74
N GLY A 134 6.62 -35.35 -12.74
CA GLY A 134 7.76 -35.95 -12.07
C GLY A 134 8.40 -35.07 -10.98
N ILE A 135 7.65 -34.12 -10.41
CA ILE A 135 8.06 -33.33 -9.25
C ILE A 135 7.29 -33.83 -8.02
N HIS A 136 7.87 -34.82 -7.33
CA HIS A 136 7.23 -35.48 -6.18
C HIS A 136 7.56 -34.83 -4.83
N ASP A 137 8.76 -34.24 -4.72
CA ASP A 137 9.23 -33.63 -3.49
C ASP A 137 8.47 -32.34 -3.17
N SER A 138 7.95 -32.22 -1.95
CA SER A 138 7.12 -31.08 -1.56
C SER A 138 7.89 -29.77 -1.48
N LEU A 139 9.19 -29.84 -1.13
CA LEU A 139 10.03 -28.66 -1.07
C LEU A 139 10.34 -28.14 -2.47
N GLU A 140 10.65 -29.03 -3.42
CA GLU A 140 10.82 -28.68 -4.84
C GLU A 140 9.55 -28.04 -5.42
N GLN A 141 8.37 -28.60 -5.12
CA GLN A 141 7.08 -28.02 -5.53
C GLN A 141 6.90 -26.61 -4.99
N GLU A 142 7.24 -26.40 -3.72
CA GLU A 142 7.12 -25.10 -3.08
C GLU A 142 8.08 -24.07 -3.68
N GLN A 143 9.32 -24.45 -3.95
CA GLN A 143 10.31 -23.60 -4.60
C GLN A 143 9.88 -23.20 -6.02
N ALA A 144 9.33 -24.14 -6.80
CA ALA A 144 8.81 -23.85 -8.13
C ALA A 144 7.64 -22.84 -8.07
N LEU A 145 6.68 -23.05 -7.16
CA LEU A 145 5.54 -22.13 -7.01
C LEU A 145 5.97 -20.75 -6.52
N ASN A 146 6.94 -20.67 -5.61
CA ASN A 146 7.51 -19.39 -5.16
C ASN A 146 8.15 -18.65 -6.33
N LEU A 147 8.96 -19.33 -7.16
CA LEU A 147 9.55 -18.71 -8.34
C LEU A 147 8.45 -18.17 -9.28
N PHE A 148 7.42 -18.96 -9.57
CA PHE A 148 6.33 -18.50 -10.45
C PHE A 148 5.54 -17.32 -9.86
N HIS A 149 5.41 -17.28 -8.53
CA HIS A 149 4.78 -16.18 -7.82
C HIS A 149 5.61 -14.90 -7.88
N GLU A 150 6.90 -14.99 -7.59
CA GLU A 150 7.85 -13.87 -7.66
C GLU A 150 7.94 -13.28 -9.07
N GLN A 151 7.86 -14.12 -10.09
CA GLN A 151 7.83 -13.70 -11.51
C GLN A 151 6.45 -13.17 -11.96
N GLY A 152 5.44 -13.14 -11.08
CA GLY A 152 4.09 -12.67 -11.39
C GLY A 152 3.32 -13.56 -12.38
N MET A 153 3.81 -14.76 -12.68
CA MET A 153 3.15 -15.72 -13.57
C MET A 153 1.91 -16.31 -12.90
N ILE A 154 1.95 -16.52 -11.59
CA ILE A 154 0.81 -16.92 -10.77
C ILE A 154 0.82 -16.07 -9.50
N ILE A 155 -0.24 -16.15 -8.69
CA ILE A 155 -0.26 -15.56 -7.35
C ILE A 155 -0.59 -16.68 -6.36
N HIS A 156 0.36 -16.99 -5.48
CA HIS A 156 0.18 -17.96 -4.39
C HIS A 156 0.63 -17.34 -3.08
N LEU A 157 -0.34 -16.89 -2.28
CA LEU A 157 -0.11 -16.23 -1.00
C LEU A 157 -0.29 -17.24 0.13
N LYS A 158 0.54 -17.15 1.17
CA LYS A 158 0.65 -18.18 2.21
C LYS A 158 0.46 -17.64 3.63
N SER A 159 0.06 -16.38 3.77
CA SER A 159 -0.10 -15.71 5.06
C SER A 159 -1.21 -16.30 5.93
N THR A 160 -2.21 -16.93 5.31
CA THR A 160 -3.34 -17.58 6.00
C THR A 160 -3.66 -18.92 5.35
N ASP A 161 -4.42 -19.76 6.06
CA ASP A 161 -4.89 -21.03 5.50
C ASP A 161 -5.81 -20.83 4.30
N VAL A 162 -6.68 -19.82 4.31
CA VAL A 162 -7.59 -19.52 3.18
C VAL A 162 -6.80 -19.16 1.93
N LEU A 163 -5.81 -18.26 2.06
CA LEU A 163 -4.98 -17.84 0.93
C LEU A 163 -4.10 -18.99 0.42
N LYS A 164 -3.53 -19.78 1.33
CA LYS A 164 -2.62 -20.89 1.00
C LYS A 164 -3.28 -21.96 0.14
N GLN A 165 -4.58 -22.19 0.28
CA GLN A 165 -5.29 -23.23 -0.47
C GLN A 165 -5.61 -22.85 -1.92
N THR A 166 -5.54 -21.56 -2.29
CA THR A 166 -5.91 -21.07 -3.61
C THR A 166 -4.71 -20.49 -4.34
N VAL A 167 -4.42 -21.02 -5.53
CA VAL A 167 -3.41 -20.50 -6.44
C VAL A 167 -4.12 -19.78 -7.58
N VAL A 168 -3.97 -18.46 -7.66
CA VAL A 168 -4.52 -17.68 -8.77
C VAL A 168 -3.60 -17.83 -9.96
N ILE A 169 -4.08 -18.52 -10.99
CA ILE A 169 -3.33 -18.76 -12.21
C ILE A 169 -3.51 -17.63 -13.22
N LYS A 170 -4.52 -16.76 -13.07
CA LYS A 170 -4.69 -15.53 -13.86
C LYS A 170 -4.59 -14.29 -12.96
N PRO A 171 -3.42 -13.66 -12.85
CA PRO A 171 -3.26 -12.42 -12.09
C PRO A 171 -4.30 -11.34 -12.47
N GLN A 172 -4.59 -11.17 -13.77
CA GLN A 172 -5.57 -10.18 -14.23
C GLN A 172 -6.97 -10.37 -13.62
N TRP A 173 -7.44 -11.63 -13.46
CA TRP A 173 -8.73 -11.87 -12.82
C TRP A 173 -8.77 -11.35 -11.38
N LEU A 174 -7.66 -11.47 -10.65
CA LEU A 174 -7.57 -10.95 -9.30
C LEU A 174 -7.65 -9.43 -9.29
N ILE A 175 -6.89 -8.78 -10.16
CA ILE A 175 -6.92 -7.32 -10.32
C ILE A 175 -8.32 -6.84 -10.69
N ASP A 176 -8.97 -7.50 -11.66
CA ASP A 176 -10.33 -7.18 -12.06
C ASP A 176 -11.30 -7.34 -10.89
N SER A 177 -11.16 -8.40 -10.09
CA SER A 177 -12.02 -8.68 -8.93
C SER A 177 -11.85 -7.63 -7.83
N LEU A 178 -10.61 -7.28 -7.47
CA LEU A 178 -10.33 -6.20 -6.52
C LEU A 178 -10.85 -4.86 -7.05
N GLY A 179 -10.63 -4.59 -8.33
CA GLY A 179 -11.07 -3.41 -9.04
C GLY A 179 -12.58 -3.34 -9.26
N LYS A 180 -13.36 -4.37 -8.94
CA LYS A 180 -14.82 -4.24 -8.84
C LYS A 180 -15.24 -3.51 -7.58
N VAL A 181 -14.44 -3.56 -6.51
CA VAL A 181 -14.75 -2.94 -5.21
C VAL A 181 -13.96 -1.66 -5.02
N ILE A 182 -12.63 -1.71 -5.18
CA ILE A 182 -11.74 -0.55 -5.05
C ILE A 182 -11.80 0.25 -6.34
N ARG A 183 -12.55 1.36 -6.34
CA ARG A 183 -12.87 2.13 -7.55
C ARG A 183 -12.84 3.63 -7.32
N ASP A 184 -12.40 4.36 -8.35
CA ASP A 184 -12.58 5.80 -8.40
C ASP A 184 -14.05 6.13 -8.67
N LYS A 185 -14.71 6.78 -7.71
CA LYS A 185 -16.14 7.17 -7.79
C LYS A 185 -16.42 8.15 -8.93
N SER A 186 -15.43 8.94 -9.34
CA SER A 186 -15.56 9.93 -10.40
C SER A 186 -15.58 9.28 -11.79
N ILE A 187 -14.91 8.13 -11.95
CA ILE A 187 -14.75 7.43 -13.23
C ILE A 187 -15.70 6.23 -13.32
N HIS A 188 -15.89 5.49 -12.22
CA HIS A 188 -16.56 4.19 -12.20
C HIS A 188 -17.80 4.20 -11.32
N ARG A 189 -18.91 4.74 -11.84
CA ARG A 189 -20.21 4.71 -11.16
C ARG A 189 -20.92 3.37 -11.36
N PHE A 190 -21.47 2.81 -10.29
CA PHE A 190 -22.40 1.69 -10.40
C PHE A 190 -23.75 2.17 -10.92
N ASN A 191 -24.42 1.31 -11.69
CA ASN A 191 -25.81 1.56 -12.03
C ASN A 191 -26.68 1.25 -10.80
N LYS A 192 -27.06 2.29 -10.06
CA LYS A 192 -27.81 2.18 -8.80
C LYS A 192 -29.09 1.36 -8.96
N GLU A 193 -29.78 1.49 -10.08
CA GLU A 193 -31.02 0.76 -10.38
C GLU A 193 -30.82 -0.75 -10.32
N VAL A 194 -29.67 -1.26 -10.79
CA VAL A 194 -29.36 -2.71 -10.75
C VAL A 194 -29.27 -3.21 -9.31
N PHE A 195 -28.62 -2.44 -8.43
CA PHE A 195 -28.47 -2.82 -7.02
C PHE A 195 -29.78 -2.68 -6.25
N GLU A 196 -30.61 -1.70 -6.58
CA GLU A 196 -31.96 -1.56 -6.03
C GLU A 196 -32.83 -2.78 -6.38
N THR A 197 -32.76 -3.32 -7.60
CA THR A 197 -33.56 -4.50 -7.99
C THR A 197 -33.22 -5.78 -7.21
N VAL A 198 -32.00 -5.89 -6.67
CA VAL A 198 -31.56 -7.04 -5.88
C VAL A 198 -31.55 -6.77 -4.37
N GLY A 199 -32.09 -5.63 -3.94
CA GLY A 199 -32.16 -5.26 -2.52
C GLY A 199 -30.88 -4.71 -1.91
N LEU A 200 -29.84 -4.41 -2.71
CA LEU A 200 -28.53 -3.92 -2.26
C LEU A 200 -28.35 -2.39 -2.49
N GLY A 201 -29.45 -1.67 -2.70
CA GLY A 201 -29.40 -0.23 -2.98
C GLY A 201 -28.88 0.60 -1.81
N GLU A 202 -29.23 0.21 -0.58
CA GLU A 202 -28.76 0.85 0.65
C GLU A 202 -27.28 0.52 0.92
N ASP A 203 -26.88 -0.74 0.76
CA ASP A 203 -25.47 -1.17 0.88
C ASP A 203 -24.56 -0.41 -0.09
N LEU A 204 -25.00 -0.26 -1.34
CA LEU A 204 -24.27 0.50 -2.34
C LEU A 204 -24.15 1.98 -1.96
N THR A 205 -25.23 2.55 -1.42
CA THR A 205 -25.24 3.94 -0.96
C THR A 205 -24.27 4.13 0.19
N ARG A 206 -24.26 3.20 1.15
CA ARG A 206 -23.35 3.21 2.30
C ARG A 206 -21.88 3.03 1.89
N LEU A 207 -21.60 2.18 0.91
CA LEU A 207 -20.25 2.03 0.34
C LEU A 207 -19.73 3.36 -0.22
N PHE A 208 -20.56 4.10 -0.94
CA PHE A 208 -20.15 5.38 -1.52
C PHE A 208 -20.24 6.58 -0.57
N ALA A 209 -21.04 6.51 0.49
CA ALA A 209 -21.11 7.55 1.50
C ALA A 209 -19.96 7.44 2.51
N ASP A 210 -19.72 6.22 3.00
CA ASP A 210 -18.91 5.99 4.20
C ASP A 210 -17.73 5.05 3.95
N GLY A 211 -17.64 4.46 2.75
CA GLY A 211 -16.63 3.45 2.47
C GLY A 211 -16.91 2.10 3.15
N ILE A 212 -18.12 1.87 3.62
CA ILE A 212 -18.50 0.64 4.35
C ILE A 212 -19.29 -0.29 3.42
N ALA A 213 -18.80 -1.51 3.22
CA ALA A 213 -19.47 -2.58 2.46
C ALA A 213 -20.01 -3.65 3.39
N SER A 214 -21.23 -4.13 3.11
CA SER A 214 -21.74 -5.37 3.71
C SER A 214 -21.13 -6.60 3.05
N ARG A 215 -21.18 -7.73 3.73
CA ARG A 215 -20.80 -9.03 3.15
C ARG A 215 -21.61 -9.35 1.90
N ASP A 216 -22.92 -9.14 1.93
CA ASP A 216 -23.83 -9.45 0.82
C ASP A 216 -23.50 -8.65 -0.44
N LEU A 217 -23.13 -7.37 -0.27
CA LEU A 217 -22.67 -6.54 -1.38
C LEU A 217 -21.38 -7.10 -2.02
N LEU A 218 -20.41 -7.53 -1.21
CA LEU A 218 -19.16 -8.13 -1.70
C LEU A 218 -19.42 -9.46 -2.41
N GLU A 219 -20.30 -10.29 -1.86
CA GLU A 219 -20.74 -11.55 -2.49
C GLU A 219 -21.38 -11.31 -3.85
N TYR A 220 -22.26 -10.32 -3.95
CA TYR A 220 -22.90 -9.93 -5.20
C TYR A 220 -21.89 -9.41 -6.24
N VAL A 221 -21.05 -8.45 -5.86
CA VAL A 221 -20.08 -7.82 -6.77
C VAL A 221 -19.05 -8.84 -7.30
N TRP A 222 -18.67 -9.83 -6.50
CA TRP A 222 -17.75 -10.89 -6.91
C TRP A 222 -18.43 -12.12 -7.52
N ASP A 223 -19.73 -12.07 -7.80
CA ASP A 223 -20.52 -13.18 -8.34
C ASP A 223 -20.40 -14.47 -7.48
N ASN A 224 -20.28 -14.33 -6.16
CA ASN A 224 -20.01 -15.42 -5.21
C ASN A 224 -18.71 -16.21 -5.45
N LYS A 225 -17.75 -15.65 -6.19
CA LYS A 225 -16.49 -16.33 -6.51
C LYS A 225 -15.40 -15.94 -5.52
N GLN A 226 -14.92 -16.93 -4.76
CA GLN A 226 -13.72 -16.79 -3.90
C GLN A 226 -13.82 -15.62 -2.90
N VAL A 227 -15.02 -15.37 -2.37
CA VAL A 227 -15.30 -14.20 -1.52
C VAL A 227 -14.41 -14.19 -0.28
N ASP A 228 -14.29 -15.31 0.43
CA ASP A 228 -13.42 -15.38 1.62
C ASP A 228 -11.94 -15.16 1.29
N PHE A 229 -11.47 -15.71 0.17
CA PHE A 229 -10.12 -15.48 -0.32
C PHE A 229 -9.88 -14.00 -0.64
N LEU A 230 -10.84 -13.32 -1.28
CA LEU A 230 -10.73 -11.91 -1.63
C LEU A 230 -10.78 -11.00 -0.40
N ILE A 231 -11.67 -11.26 0.56
CA ILE A 231 -11.71 -10.53 1.83
C ILE A 231 -10.40 -10.71 2.59
N ASP A 232 -9.94 -11.95 2.73
CA ASP A 232 -8.71 -12.23 3.48
C ASP A 232 -7.49 -11.59 2.78
N LEU A 233 -7.41 -11.67 1.45
CA LEU A 233 -6.37 -10.96 0.69
C LEU A 233 -6.39 -9.45 0.95
N MET A 234 -7.57 -8.82 0.85
CA MET A 234 -7.71 -7.38 1.04
C MET A 234 -7.40 -6.98 2.48
N SER A 235 -7.71 -7.85 3.46
CA SER A 235 -7.35 -7.68 4.87
C SER A 235 -5.83 -7.74 5.07
N GLN A 236 -5.16 -8.78 4.57
CA GLN A 236 -3.71 -8.93 4.69
C GLN A 236 -2.93 -7.80 3.99
N THR A 237 -3.51 -7.19 2.95
CA THR A 237 -2.92 -6.07 2.21
C THR A 237 -3.37 -4.69 2.69
N MET A 238 -4.17 -4.64 3.76
CA MET A 238 -4.73 -3.43 4.38
C MET A 238 -5.55 -2.57 3.40
N LEU A 239 -6.16 -3.21 2.40
CA LEU A 239 -7.10 -2.60 1.47
C LEU A 239 -8.55 -2.67 1.98
N LEU A 240 -8.77 -3.46 3.03
CA LEU A 240 -10.03 -3.64 3.72
C LEU A 240 -9.77 -3.98 5.19
N SER A 241 -10.66 -3.59 6.09
CA SER A 241 -10.68 -4.06 7.48
C SER A 241 -12.10 -4.35 7.94
N GLU A 242 -12.27 -5.24 8.91
CA GLU A 242 -13.58 -5.40 9.56
C GLU A 242 -14.01 -4.09 10.21
N TRP A 243 -15.27 -3.70 10.00
CA TRP A 243 -15.86 -2.51 10.62
C TRP A 243 -16.52 -2.87 11.94
N ASN A 244 -17.48 -3.79 11.97
CA ASN A 244 -18.12 -4.36 13.18
C ASN A 244 -18.47 -3.34 14.29
N PHE A 245 -18.68 -2.06 13.93
CA PHE A 245 -19.20 -1.05 14.85
C PHE A 245 -20.73 -1.12 14.93
N ASP A 246 -21.35 -1.69 13.90
CA ASP A 246 -22.74 -2.15 13.85
C ASP A 246 -22.86 -3.63 14.27
N ASP A 247 -24.10 -4.10 14.44
CA ASP A 247 -24.43 -5.50 14.77
C ASP A 247 -24.30 -6.44 13.54
N GLU A 248 -23.79 -5.92 12.42
CA GLU A 248 -23.66 -6.61 11.14
C GLU A 248 -22.19 -6.89 10.80
N ARG A 249 -21.97 -7.90 9.95
CA ARG A 249 -20.63 -8.18 9.42
C ARG A 249 -20.33 -7.25 8.24
N THR A 250 -19.75 -6.11 8.55
CA THR A 250 -19.42 -5.06 7.59
C THR A 250 -17.91 -4.80 7.50
N PHE A 251 -17.48 -4.16 6.42
CA PHE A 251 -16.08 -3.97 6.10
C PHE A 251 -15.81 -2.54 5.64
N LEU A 252 -14.77 -1.93 6.19
CA LEU A 252 -14.24 -0.66 5.71
C LEU A 252 -13.36 -0.88 4.49
N ILE A 253 -13.59 -0.09 3.43
CA ILE A 253 -12.72 0.06 2.27
C ILE A 253 -12.19 1.50 2.30
N PRO A 254 -10.99 1.74 2.86
CA PRO A 254 -10.53 3.08 3.23
C PRO A 254 -10.21 3.96 2.02
N SER A 255 -10.10 3.40 0.81
CA SER A 255 -9.93 4.18 -0.42
C SER A 255 -11.24 4.82 -0.92
N LEU A 256 -12.38 4.40 -0.36
CA LEU A 256 -13.71 4.88 -0.72
C LEU A 256 -14.33 5.79 0.34
N VAL A 257 -13.64 6.11 1.43
CA VAL A 257 -14.15 7.12 2.38
C VAL A 257 -14.20 8.48 1.68
N ASN A 258 -15.21 9.28 1.99
CA ASN A 258 -15.38 10.58 1.36
C ASN A 258 -14.40 11.63 1.90
N ASP A 259 -14.27 12.72 1.15
CA ASP A 259 -13.63 13.92 1.66
C ASP A 259 -14.46 14.54 2.78
N GLY A 260 -13.76 15.11 3.74
CA GLY A 260 -14.32 15.82 4.88
C GLY A 260 -13.19 16.16 5.84
N ASP A 261 -13.54 16.74 6.98
CA ASP A 261 -12.55 17.18 7.94
C ASP A 261 -13.01 16.89 9.37
N THR A 262 -12.20 16.13 10.09
CA THR A 262 -12.32 15.86 11.52
C THR A 262 -11.10 16.31 12.30
N ARG A 263 -10.25 17.14 11.70
CA ARG A 263 -9.08 17.70 12.37
C ARG A 263 -9.51 18.43 13.63
N SER A 264 -8.99 17.94 14.73
CA SER A 264 -8.98 18.62 16.01
C SER A 264 -7.54 18.92 16.35
N LEU A 265 -7.29 20.16 16.77
CA LEU A 265 -5.98 20.57 17.30
C LEU A 265 -5.91 20.36 18.82
N ASN A 266 -6.91 19.71 19.41
CA ASN A 266 -6.98 19.47 20.84
C ASN A 266 -6.12 18.28 21.23
N GLY A 267 -5.44 18.40 22.36
CA GLY A 267 -4.59 17.35 22.91
C GLY A 267 -3.14 17.44 22.46
N ARG A 268 -2.39 16.36 22.70
CA ARG A 268 -0.95 16.30 22.44
C ARG A 268 -0.64 15.98 20.99
N ARG A 269 0.23 16.77 20.37
CA ARG A 269 0.60 16.62 18.96
C ARG A 269 1.87 15.78 18.73
N CYS A 270 1.79 14.90 17.74
CA CYS A 270 2.91 14.18 17.13
C CYS A 270 2.84 14.32 15.62
N ILE A 271 3.99 14.45 14.94
CA ILE A 271 4.08 14.52 13.48
C ILE A 271 5.03 13.45 12.98
N PHE A 272 4.55 12.65 12.04
CA PHE A 272 5.37 11.78 11.21
C PHE A 272 5.64 12.49 9.88
N ASP A 273 6.89 12.91 9.68
CA ASP A 273 7.33 13.73 8.56
C ASP A 273 8.13 12.89 7.55
N PHE A 274 7.55 12.72 6.35
CA PHE A 274 8.09 11.96 5.24
C PHE A 274 8.74 12.86 4.18
N SER A 275 8.83 14.18 4.40
CA SER A 275 9.33 15.14 3.39
C SER A 275 10.76 14.85 2.88
N LYS A 276 11.60 14.20 3.71
CA LYS A 276 12.95 13.76 3.32
C LYS A 276 12.97 12.49 2.46
N SER A 277 11.86 11.75 2.42
CA SER A 277 11.68 10.54 1.64
C SER A 277 10.54 10.79 0.63
N PHE A 278 9.36 10.31 0.95
CA PHE A 278 8.14 10.35 0.19
C PHE A 278 7.00 9.79 1.06
N LEU A 279 5.82 10.42 1.03
CA LEU A 279 4.59 9.81 1.56
C LEU A 279 3.76 9.25 0.38
N PRO A 280 3.74 7.92 0.16
CA PRO A 280 2.96 7.30 -0.89
C PRO A 280 1.45 7.44 -0.67
N SER A 281 0.72 7.62 -1.78
CA SER A 281 -0.73 7.45 -1.79
C SER A 281 -1.11 6.07 -1.25
N GLY A 282 -2.04 6.00 -0.30
CA GLY A 282 -2.48 4.74 0.28
C GLY A 282 -1.85 4.41 1.63
N VAL A 283 -0.79 5.11 2.10
CA VAL A 283 -0.24 4.89 3.45
C VAL A 283 -1.28 5.28 4.50
N PHE A 284 -1.90 6.45 4.34
CA PHE A 284 -2.91 6.93 5.28
C PHE A 284 -4.13 5.99 5.31
N GLN A 285 -4.62 5.56 4.14
CA GLN A 285 -5.77 4.64 4.05
C GLN A 285 -5.47 3.29 4.74
N ARG A 286 -4.26 2.75 4.59
CA ARG A 286 -3.83 1.54 5.31
C ARG A 286 -3.72 1.76 6.81
N LEU A 287 -3.25 2.94 7.21
CA LEU A 287 -3.23 3.33 8.62
C LEU A 287 -4.65 3.37 9.20
N LEU A 288 -5.64 3.89 8.46
CA LEU A 288 -7.04 3.85 8.87
C LEU A 288 -7.53 2.41 9.08
N CYS A 289 -7.23 1.49 8.17
CA CYS A 289 -7.56 0.06 8.36
C CYS A 289 -6.98 -0.49 9.67
N LEU A 290 -5.70 -0.25 9.94
CA LEU A 290 -5.07 -0.73 11.17
C LEU A 290 -5.66 -0.08 12.43
N CYS A 291 -5.93 1.23 12.40
CA CYS A 291 -6.58 1.92 13.51
C CYS A 291 -7.98 1.36 13.79
N VAL A 292 -8.77 1.09 12.74
CA VAL A 292 -10.09 0.50 12.83
C VAL A 292 -10.03 -0.91 13.38
N THR A 293 -9.19 -1.78 12.83
CA THR A 293 -8.99 -3.15 13.35
C THR A 293 -8.62 -3.14 14.83
N HIS A 294 -7.76 -2.22 15.25
CA HIS A 294 -7.36 -2.09 16.64
C HIS A 294 -8.52 -1.64 17.54
N SER A 295 -9.28 -0.64 17.10
CA SER A 295 -10.43 -0.12 17.84
C SER A 295 -11.54 -1.19 17.97
N VAL A 296 -11.82 -1.95 16.91
CA VAL A 296 -12.76 -3.08 16.93
C VAL A 296 -12.32 -4.18 17.90
N ALA A 297 -11.04 -4.57 17.85
CA ALA A 297 -10.51 -5.59 18.77
C ALA A 297 -10.69 -5.19 20.24
N TYR A 298 -10.60 -3.89 20.56
CA TYR A 298 -10.92 -3.37 21.88
C TYR A 298 -12.42 -3.35 22.18
N LYS A 299 -13.29 -3.06 21.20
CA LYS A 299 -14.76 -3.10 21.37
C LYS A 299 -15.21 -4.50 21.76
N THR A 300 -14.60 -5.55 21.20
CA THR A 300 -14.92 -6.93 21.60
C THR A 300 -14.49 -7.24 23.04
N ALA A 301 -13.49 -6.54 23.57
CA ALA A 301 -12.98 -6.72 24.93
C ALA A 301 -13.68 -5.86 26.00
N ASN A 302 -14.32 -4.74 25.63
CA ASN A 302 -14.91 -3.73 26.54
C ASN A 302 -16.27 -3.23 26.04
N ALA A 303 -17.19 -2.86 26.95
CA ALA A 303 -18.62 -2.75 26.60
C ALA A 303 -19.09 -1.48 25.84
N CYS A 304 -18.24 -0.50 25.51
CA CYS A 304 -18.64 0.64 24.67
C CYS A 304 -17.42 1.38 24.11
N ILE A 305 -17.32 1.49 22.78
CA ILE A 305 -16.33 2.33 22.07
C ILE A 305 -17.09 3.16 21.05
N ALA A 306 -16.73 4.43 20.91
CA ALA A 306 -17.36 5.31 19.95
C ALA A 306 -17.05 4.90 18.50
N GLU A 307 -18.06 4.94 17.63
CA GLU A 307 -17.87 4.71 16.21
C GLU A 307 -16.93 5.79 15.62
N PRO A 308 -15.89 5.38 14.86
CA PRO A 308 -14.92 6.33 14.35
C PRO A 308 -15.47 7.16 13.20
N LYS A 309 -15.00 8.41 13.08
CA LYS A 309 -15.33 9.31 11.97
C LYS A 309 -14.16 9.36 11.01
N LEU A 310 -14.33 8.81 9.80
CA LEU A 310 -13.25 8.63 8.83
C LEU A 310 -13.51 9.44 7.56
N TYR A 311 -12.45 10.06 7.05
CA TYR A 311 -12.42 10.81 5.80
C TYR A 311 -11.10 10.55 5.07
N ALA A 312 -11.04 10.95 3.79
CA ALA A 312 -9.92 10.64 2.91
C ALA A 312 -8.55 11.08 3.45
N HIS A 313 -8.51 12.20 4.19
CA HIS A 313 -7.30 12.81 4.74
C HIS A 313 -7.39 13.17 6.24
N SER A 314 -8.43 12.70 6.94
CA SER A 314 -8.55 12.88 8.39
C SER A 314 -9.39 11.79 9.04
N ALA A 315 -9.12 11.50 10.30
CA ALA A 315 -9.90 10.54 11.08
C ALA A 315 -9.95 10.93 12.55
N SER A 316 -11.06 10.59 13.21
CA SER A 316 -11.19 10.60 14.68
C SER A 316 -11.56 9.21 15.13
N ILE A 317 -10.71 8.58 15.92
CA ILE A 317 -10.87 7.18 16.34
C ILE A 317 -10.40 6.97 17.77
N GLU A 318 -11.16 6.19 18.52
CA GLU A 318 -10.79 5.76 19.86
C GLU A 318 -9.84 4.56 19.77
N LEU A 319 -8.57 4.78 20.14
CA LEU A 319 -7.54 3.72 20.19
C LEU A 319 -7.34 3.17 21.59
N GLU A 320 -7.76 3.92 22.62
CA GLU A 320 -7.69 3.53 24.02
C GLU A 320 -8.99 3.98 24.71
N PRO A 321 -9.46 3.31 25.79
CA PRO A 321 -10.72 3.64 26.44
C PRO A 321 -10.81 5.11 26.87
N GLY A 322 -11.81 5.83 26.36
CA GLY A 322 -12.03 7.25 26.61
C GLY A 322 -10.96 8.17 26.03
N CYS A 323 -10.19 7.70 25.04
CA CYS A 323 -9.11 8.46 24.41
C CYS A 323 -9.28 8.49 22.89
N ILE A 324 -9.84 9.60 22.41
CA ILE A 324 -9.97 9.88 20.98
C ILE A 324 -8.63 10.37 20.44
N VAL A 325 -8.26 9.83 19.29
CA VAL A 325 -7.08 10.19 18.52
C VAL A 325 -7.53 10.75 17.17
N HIS A 326 -7.05 11.94 16.86
CA HIS A 326 -7.28 12.59 15.58
C HIS A 326 -6.05 12.43 14.69
N LEU A 327 -6.24 11.90 13.50
CA LEU A 327 -5.20 11.76 12.49
C LEU A 327 -5.53 12.69 11.32
N SER A 328 -4.49 13.25 10.69
CA SER A 328 -4.64 14.01 9.45
C SER A 328 -3.43 13.83 8.56
N GLU A 329 -3.68 13.67 7.27
CA GLU A 329 -2.68 13.61 6.22
C GLU A 329 -2.62 14.96 5.51
N ASP A 330 -1.40 15.47 5.33
CA ASP A 330 -1.10 16.56 4.42
C ASP A 330 -0.13 16.04 3.35
N THR A 331 -0.68 15.83 2.16
CA THR A 331 0.06 15.31 1.00
C THR A 331 1.05 16.32 0.43
N MET A 332 0.81 17.63 0.62
CA MET A 332 1.70 18.70 0.15
C MET A 332 2.95 18.79 1.01
N SER A 333 2.78 18.76 2.33
CA SER A 333 3.93 18.76 3.26
C SER A 333 4.49 17.35 3.53
N GLN A 334 3.84 16.30 3.01
CA GLN A 334 4.20 14.89 3.20
C GLN A 334 4.25 14.51 4.68
N ARG A 335 3.19 14.84 5.42
CA ARG A 335 3.11 14.66 6.87
C ARG A 335 1.83 13.97 7.28
N ILE A 336 1.94 13.13 8.31
CA ILE A 336 0.79 12.65 9.08
C ILE A 336 0.88 13.30 10.46
N SER A 337 -0.11 14.13 10.80
CA SER A 337 -0.24 14.73 12.12
C SER A 337 -1.22 13.94 12.97
N VAL A 338 -0.86 13.71 14.22
CA VAL A 338 -1.63 12.97 15.22
C VAL A 338 -1.85 13.87 16.43
N PHE A 339 -3.10 13.98 16.87
CA PHE A 339 -3.49 14.68 18.09
C PHE A 339 -4.20 13.71 19.03
N VAL A 340 -3.77 13.64 20.28
CA VAL A 340 -4.36 12.74 21.28
C VAL A 340 -4.97 13.55 22.41
N GLU A 341 -6.29 13.49 22.57
CA GLU A 341 -7.02 14.32 23.52
C GLU A 341 -6.61 14.06 24.98
N ASN A 342 -6.40 12.79 25.34
CA ASN A 342 -6.04 12.40 26.69
C ASN A 342 -4.52 12.30 26.87
N GLU A 343 -3.95 13.24 27.61
CA GLU A 343 -2.51 13.28 27.91
C GLU A 343 -1.98 11.98 28.51
N ARG A 344 -2.75 11.30 29.36
CA ARG A 344 -2.28 10.08 30.05
C ARG A 344 -2.08 8.92 29.09
N SER A 345 -2.87 8.86 28.03
CA SER A 345 -2.85 7.82 27.00
C SER A 345 -2.05 8.22 25.77
N ALA A 346 -1.70 9.51 25.63
CA ALA A 346 -0.98 10.06 24.48
C ALA A 346 0.25 9.24 24.07
N ALA A 347 1.12 8.89 25.02
CA ALA A 347 2.32 8.10 24.75
C ALA A 347 1.99 6.75 24.11
N LYS A 348 1.06 6.02 24.73
CA LYS A 348 0.65 4.69 24.27
C LYS A 348 -0.02 4.76 22.90
N SER A 349 -0.94 5.70 22.70
CA SER A 349 -1.61 5.90 21.40
C SER A 349 -0.63 6.30 20.29
N MET A 350 0.35 7.15 20.58
CA MET A 350 1.41 7.51 19.62
C MET A 350 2.31 6.32 19.29
N ASP A 351 2.64 5.49 20.28
CA ASP A 351 3.41 4.26 20.07
C ASP A 351 2.65 3.22 19.25
N ILE A 352 1.33 3.10 19.46
CA ILE A 352 0.43 2.27 18.65
C ILE A 352 0.48 2.73 17.19
N ILE A 353 0.28 4.03 16.92
CA ILE A 353 0.29 4.57 15.55
C ILE A 353 1.66 4.39 14.90
N ARG A 354 2.75 4.66 15.63
CA ARG A 354 4.11 4.41 15.13
C ARG A 354 4.32 2.94 14.77
N SER A 355 3.81 2.02 15.58
CA SER A 355 3.90 0.59 15.33
C SER A 355 3.08 0.17 14.10
N MET A 356 1.90 0.78 13.89
CA MET A 356 1.10 0.60 12.68
C MET A 356 1.83 1.09 11.43
N LEU A 357 2.48 2.26 11.48
CA LEU A 357 3.31 2.77 10.37
C LEU A 357 4.50 1.84 10.08
N ARG A 358 5.16 1.30 11.11
CA ARG A 358 6.22 0.28 10.94
C ARG A 358 5.70 -0.99 10.29
N LYS A 359 4.51 -1.46 10.69
CA LYS A 359 3.86 -2.62 10.07
C LYS A 359 3.56 -2.37 8.59
N ILE A 360 2.99 -1.22 8.24
CA ILE A 360 2.77 -0.82 6.84
C ILE A 360 4.10 -0.81 6.08
N ASN A 361 5.15 -0.27 6.69
CA ASN A 361 6.46 -0.20 6.06
C ASN A 361 7.03 -1.60 5.76
N ALA A 362 6.98 -2.50 6.75
CA ALA A 362 7.49 -3.87 6.62
C ALA A 362 6.67 -4.71 5.63
N ASP A 363 5.35 -4.68 5.76
CA ASP A 363 4.48 -5.62 5.05
C ASP A 363 4.14 -5.16 3.63
N ILE A 364 4.11 -3.85 3.37
CA ILE A 364 3.62 -3.28 2.11
C ILE A 364 4.67 -2.45 1.37
N MET A 365 5.48 -1.66 2.09
CA MET A 365 6.41 -0.69 1.46
C MET A 365 7.83 -1.23 1.31
N GLY A 366 8.05 -2.52 1.53
CA GLY A 366 9.36 -3.16 1.35
C GLY A 366 10.46 -2.55 2.21
N THR A 367 10.12 -2.02 3.40
CA THR A 367 11.00 -1.31 4.36
C THR A 367 11.59 0.01 3.88
N GLY A 368 11.24 0.49 2.68
CA GLY A 368 11.79 1.72 2.09
C GLY A 368 11.13 3.02 2.56
N LEU A 369 10.06 2.95 3.36
CA LEU A 369 9.39 4.13 3.90
C LEU A 369 10.14 4.65 5.13
N HIS A 370 10.63 5.88 5.05
CA HIS A 370 11.37 6.53 6.15
C HIS A 370 10.66 7.81 6.58
N TRP A 371 10.65 8.11 7.88
CA TRP A 371 10.09 9.35 8.40
C TRP A 371 10.87 9.84 9.62
N ASN A 372 10.79 11.16 9.85
CA ASN A 372 11.20 11.75 11.11
C ASN A 372 9.97 11.87 12.01
N THR A 373 10.15 11.67 13.31
CA THR A 373 9.09 11.88 14.28
C THR A 373 9.36 13.17 15.04
N PHE A 374 8.39 14.07 15.05
CA PHE A 374 8.43 15.30 15.84
C PHE A 374 7.35 15.25 16.91
N LEU A 375 7.71 15.67 18.12
CA LEU A 375 6.82 15.72 19.27
C LEU A 375 6.69 17.16 19.74
N GLU A 376 5.49 17.53 20.15
CA GLU A 376 5.23 18.82 20.77
C GLU A 376 5.67 18.81 22.23
N ASP A 377 6.48 19.80 22.63
CA ASP A 377 6.82 20.02 24.02
C ASP A 377 5.62 20.55 24.81
N SER A 378 5.46 20.03 26.01
CA SER A 378 4.28 20.31 26.82
C SER A 378 4.17 21.72 27.36
N THR A 379 5.29 22.45 27.34
CA THR A 379 5.52 23.70 28.05
C THR A 379 5.69 24.86 27.08
N SER A 380 6.41 24.66 25.97
CA SER A 380 6.63 25.68 24.94
C SER A 380 5.69 25.56 23.73
N GLY A 381 5.09 24.39 23.48
CA GLY A 381 4.34 24.11 22.25
C GLY A 381 5.24 23.98 21.01
N GLU A 382 6.57 23.98 21.18
CA GLU A 382 7.51 23.80 20.08
C GLU A 382 7.65 22.32 19.70
N LEU A 383 7.93 22.06 18.43
CA LEU A 383 8.14 20.71 17.91
C LEU A 383 9.62 20.33 17.95
N PHE A 384 9.92 19.23 18.61
CA PHE A 384 11.28 18.69 18.72
C PHE A 384 11.40 17.36 17.99
N ALA A 385 12.52 17.14 17.31
CA ALA A 385 12.82 15.85 16.72
C ALA A 385 12.99 14.81 17.84
N TYR A 386 12.30 13.67 17.72
CA TYR A 386 12.29 12.60 18.73
C TYR A 386 13.71 12.14 19.12
N ASN A 387 14.61 12.03 18.15
CA ASN A 387 15.99 11.59 18.39
C ASN A 387 16.84 12.65 19.13
N GLU A 388 16.54 13.93 18.94
CA GLU A 388 17.22 15.02 19.65
C GLU A 388 16.72 15.14 21.08
N ALA A 389 15.41 14.99 21.27
CA ALA A 389 14.78 14.90 22.59
C ALA A 389 15.39 13.75 23.44
N GLN A 390 15.67 12.59 22.83
CA GLN A 390 16.38 11.49 23.49
C GLN A 390 17.81 11.86 23.90
N LYS A 391 18.58 12.53 23.02
CA LYS A 391 20.00 12.85 23.25
C LYS A 391 20.20 13.99 24.25
N GLN A 392 19.34 15.00 24.22
CA GLN A 392 19.49 16.20 25.06
C GLN A 392 18.91 16.03 26.47
N GLN A 393 18.37 14.85 26.81
CA GLN A 393 17.56 14.61 28.02
C GLN A 393 16.37 15.57 28.17
N ILE A 394 16.06 16.36 27.13
CA ILE A 394 14.78 17.05 26.93
C ILE A 394 13.78 15.95 26.59
N MET A 395 13.50 15.11 27.57
CA MET A 395 12.54 14.03 27.45
C MET A 395 11.17 14.69 27.62
N PRO A 396 10.29 14.69 26.60
CA PRO A 396 8.90 15.03 26.82
C PRO A 396 8.42 14.23 28.02
N TRP A 397 7.67 14.85 28.92
CA TRP A 397 7.28 14.28 30.23
C TRP A 397 6.72 12.85 30.13
N PHE A 398 6.12 12.49 29.00
CA PHE A 398 5.55 11.17 28.75
C PHE A 398 6.59 10.11 28.34
N VAL A 399 7.73 10.48 27.77
CA VAL A 399 8.87 9.57 27.56
C VAL A 399 9.50 9.20 28.91
N GLN A 400 9.53 10.14 29.86
CA GLN A 400 9.86 9.83 31.26
C GLN A 400 8.82 8.89 31.88
N LYS A 401 7.53 9.10 31.58
CA LYS A 401 6.45 8.24 32.07
C LYS A 401 6.53 6.82 31.51
N LEU A 402 6.80 6.64 30.21
CA LEU A 402 7.03 5.33 29.57
C LEU A 402 8.19 4.56 30.23
N LYS A 403 9.29 5.26 30.58
CA LYS A 403 10.39 4.66 31.36
C LYS A 403 9.94 4.26 32.76
N ASN A 404 9.08 5.06 33.40
CA ASN A 404 8.58 4.78 34.74
C ASN A 404 7.53 3.65 34.77
N THR A 405 6.67 3.52 33.76
CA THR A 405 5.71 2.40 33.67
C THR A 405 6.39 1.07 33.32
N ALA A 406 7.45 1.09 32.50
CA ALA A 406 8.27 -0.10 32.27
C ALA A 406 8.95 -0.61 33.56
N ASN A 407 9.23 0.28 34.52
CA ASN A 407 9.75 -0.10 35.84
C ASN A 407 8.66 -0.57 36.82
N SER A 408 7.37 -0.33 36.56
CA SER A 408 6.28 -0.70 37.48
C SER A 408 5.52 -1.97 37.10
N ASP A 409 5.55 -2.39 35.83
CA ASP A 409 4.89 -3.61 35.36
C ASP A 409 5.91 -4.72 35.08
N LYS A 410 5.98 -5.73 35.96
CA LYS A 410 6.86 -6.92 35.81
C LYS A 410 6.51 -7.86 34.64
N ASN A 411 5.58 -7.48 33.77
CA ASN A 411 5.29 -8.16 32.49
C ASN A 411 5.48 -7.24 31.27
N SER A 412 6.19 -6.11 31.41
CA SER A 412 6.44 -5.19 30.30
C SER A 412 7.69 -5.55 29.50
N ILE A 413 7.59 -5.34 28.19
CA ILE A 413 8.63 -5.51 27.17
C ILE A 413 9.93 -4.86 27.66
N ASN A 414 11.04 -5.62 27.58
CA ASN A 414 12.36 -5.14 27.96
C ASN A 414 12.68 -3.85 27.20
N LEU A 415 12.75 -2.73 27.91
CA LEU A 415 13.01 -1.42 27.36
C LEU A 415 14.37 -1.37 26.64
N GLU A 416 15.34 -2.16 27.09
CA GLU A 416 16.65 -2.29 26.42
C GLU A 416 16.52 -3.05 25.10
N SER A 417 15.73 -4.13 25.02
CA SER A 417 15.52 -4.83 23.74
C SER A 417 14.68 -4.01 22.75
N PHE A 418 13.80 -3.13 23.24
CA PHE A 418 13.01 -2.19 22.43
C PHE A 418 13.86 -1.03 21.89
N LEU A 419 14.84 -0.56 22.66
CA LEU A 419 15.79 0.47 22.25
C LEU A 419 16.90 -0.08 21.33
N GLU A 420 17.28 -1.34 21.48
CA GLU A 420 18.22 -2.02 20.57
C GLU A 420 17.58 -2.46 19.24
N SER A 421 16.24 -2.48 19.16
CA SER A 421 15.49 -2.71 17.90
C SER A 421 15.13 -1.44 17.11
N LEU A 422 15.61 -0.26 17.56
CA LEU A 422 15.65 0.98 16.77
C LEU A 422 16.71 0.89 15.67
#